data_AF-A0A928SPX7-F1
#
_entry.id   AF-A0A928SPX7-F1
#
_cell.length_a   1.000
_cell.length_b   1.000
_cell.length_c   1.000
_cell.angle_alpha   90.00
_cell.angle_beta   90.00
_cell.angle_gamma   90.00
#
_symmetry.space_group_name_H-M   'P 1'
#
loop_
_entity.id
_entity.type
_entity.pdbx_description
1 polymer ?
#
loop_
_entity_poly.entity_id
_entity_poly.type
_entity_poly.pdbx_seq_one_letter_code
_entity_poly.pdbx_strand_id
1 'polypeptide(L)'
;MRAAVLLGLVCLGACGGAAAPGAKSPEPSGDVDALAGEIEAAERDLSAELGPEPGAQPKPTEPAAGGEGMAEEKKPEPAATTPSPEASPPRSPCETACKALGSMKRSQERICEIAGAAHERCEWAKQRVAAATARIEKAGCSCS
;
A
#
# COMPACT_ATOMS: atom_id res chain seq x y z
N MET A 1 13.83 31.29 -31.54
CA MET A 1 12.44 31.76 -31.72
C MET A 1 11.56 30.83 -30.88
N ARG A 2 11.39 31.11 -29.58
CA ARG A 2 10.17 31.66 -28.96
C ARG A 2 8.87 31.09 -29.57
N ALA A 3 8.28 30.11 -28.89
CA ALA A 3 6.84 29.94 -28.82
C ALA A 3 6.50 29.51 -27.39
N ALA A 4 5.97 30.47 -26.63
CA ALA A 4 5.32 30.29 -25.35
C ALA A 4 3.81 30.27 -25.59
N VAL A 5 3.12 29.27 -25.03
CA VAL A 5 1.67 29.28 -24.76
C VAL A 5 1.51 28.46 -23.48
N LEU A 6 1.59 29.06 -22.29
CA LEU A 6 0.51 29.72 -21.55
C LEU A 6 -0.77 28.87 -21.39
N LEU A 7 -0.99 28.51 -20.13
CA LEU A 7 -2.27 28.61 -19.41
C LEU A 7 -3.40 27.62 -19.74
N GLY A 8 -3.81 26.91 -18.69
CA GLY A 8 -5.21 26.55 -18.47
C GLY A 8 -5.47 25.06 -18.51
N LEU A 9 -5.68 24.43 -17.36
CA LEU A 9 -7.02 24.30 -16.80
C LEU A 9 -6.93 23.59 -15.44
N VAL A 10 -7.28 24.33 -14.40
CA VAL A 10 -7.55 23.78 -13.07
C VAL A 10 -8.88 23.04 -13.16
N CYS A 11 -8.85 21.71 -13.17
CA CYS A 11 -10.04 20.91 -12.89
C CYS A 11 -10.08 20.57 -11.40
N LEU A 12 -10.62 21.51 -10.62
CA LEU A 12 -11.25 21.20 -9.33
C LEU A 12 -12.46 20.32 -9.61
N GLY A 13 -12.23 19.01 -9.71
CA GLY A 13 -13.28 18.00 -9.78
C GLY A 13 -13.85 17.76 -8.39
N ALA A 14 -14.77 18.64 -7.97
CA ALA A 14 -15.73 18.33 -6.92
C ALA A 14 -16.64 17.20 -7.43
N CYS A 15 -16.41 15.97 -6.97
CA CYS A 15 -17.39 14.89 -7.15
C CYS A 15 -18.41 14.97 -6.01
N GLY A 16 -19.38 15.86 -6.21
CA GLY A 16 -20.63 15.89 -5.46
C GLY A 16 -21.73 15.24 -6.28
N GLY A 17 -22.46 14.30 -5.67
CA GLY A 17 -23.67 13.68 -6.21
C GLY A 17 -23.75 12.21 -5.81
N ALA A 18 -24.88 11.64 -5.41
CA ALA A 18 -26.20 12.17 -5.11
C ALA A 18 -26.88 11.09 -4.25
N ALA A 19 -27.66 11.52 -3.26
CA ALA A 19 -28.46 10.62 -2.43
C ALA A 19 -29.58 9.97 -3.26
N ALA A 20 -29.70 8.65 -3.18
CA ALA A 20 -30.90 7.92 -3.59
C ALA A 20 -31.64 7.45 -2.32
N PRO A 21 -32.95 7.68 -2.19
CA PRO A 21 -33.74 7.14 -1.08
C PRO A 21 -34.30 5.75 -1.45
N GLY A 22 -34.28 4.83 -0.48
CA GLY A 22 -35.22 3.72 -0.44
C GLY A 22 -34.64 2.33 -0.74
N ALA A 23 -33.81 1.83 0.17
CA ALA A 23 -33.77 0.41 0.47
C ALA A 23 -34.01 0.26 1.97
N LYS A 24 -35.12 -0.38 2.35
CA LYS A 24 -35.39 -0.79 3.73
C LYS A 24 -34.34 -1.84 4.10
N SER A 25 -33.25 -1.39 4.70
CA SER A 25 -32.29 -2.24 5.39
C SER A 25 -32.94 -2.74 6.68
N PRO A 26 -32.79 -4.02 7.05
CA PRO A 26 -33.15 -4.47 8.39
C PRO A 26 -32.33 -3.65 9.40
N GLU A 27 -33.00 -3.06 10.38
CA GLU A 27 -32.36 -2.33 11.46
C GLU A 27 -31.66 -3.32 12.39
N PRO A 28 -30.32 -3.29 12.57
CA PRO A 28 -29.67 -3.85 13.74
C PRO A 28 -29.85 -2.85 14.89
N SER A 29 -31.08 -2.75 15.39
CA SER A 29 -31.39 -1.93 16.56
C SER A 29 -30.96 -2.67 17.81
N GLY A 30 -29.79 -2.36 18.37
CA GLY A 30 -29.49 -2.78 19.73
C GLY A 30 -28.06 -2.66 20.22
N ASP A 31 -27.06 -2.84 19.37
CA ASP A 31 -25.72 -3.18 19.89
C ASP A 31 -24.62 -2.15 19.56
N VAL A 32 -24.97 -0.96 19.07
CA VAL A 32 -23.96 0.09 18.82
C VAL A 32 -23.34 0.62 20.11
N ASP A 33 -24.13 0.76 21.17
CA ASP A 33 -23.63 1.17 22.49
C ASP A 33 -22.83 0.04 23.18
N ALA A 34 -23.23 -1.23 22.97
CA ALA A 34 -22.48 -2.39 23.47
C ALA A 34 -21.13 -2.51 22.76
N LEU A 35 -21.12 -2.38 21.42
CA LEU A 35 -19.91 -2.41 20.61
C LEU A 35 -18.98 -1.23 20.95
N ALA A 36 -19.52 -0.04 21.22
CA ALA A 36 -18.73 1.11 21.64
C ALA A 36 -18.01 0.84 22.98
N GLY A 37 -18.68 0.18 23.93
CA GLY A 37 -18.07 -0.23 25.20
C GLY A 37 -16.98 -1.28 25.03
N GLU A 38 -17.17 -2.24 24.11
CA GLU A 38 -16.15 -3.26 23.79
C GLU A 38 -14.92 -2.64 23.12
N ILE A 39 -15.11 -1.67 22.23
CA ILE A 39 -14.01 -0.94 21.58
C ILE A 39 -13.20 -0.15 22.62
N GLU A 40 -13.86 0.59 23.52
CA GLU A 40 -13.15 1.37 24.56
C GLU A 40 -12.39 0.47 25.54
N ALA A 41 -12.95 -0.71 25.86
CA ALA A 41 -12.29 -1.71 26.68
C ALA A 41 -11.03 -2.28 25.99
N ALA A 42 -11.14 -2.59 24.69
CA ALA A 42 -10.01 -3.07 23.89
C ALA A 42 -8.91 -2.00 23.74
N GLU A 43 -9.27 -0.72 23.55
CA GLU A 43 -8.31 0.38 23.47
C GLU A 43 -7.53 0.58 24.78
N ARG A 44 -8.21 0.40 25.92
CA ARG A 44 -7.58 0.49 27.24
C ARG A 44 -6.61 -0.65 27.50
N ASP A 45 -6.96 -1.86 27.06
CA ASP A 45 -6.10 -3.04 27.17
C ASP A 45 -4.85 -2.89 26.29
N LEU A 46 -5.02 -2.46 25.04
CA LEU A 46 -3.91 -2.16 24.13
C LEU A 46 -2.98 -1.08 24.69
N SER A 47 -3.55 -0.02 25.27
CA SER A 47 -2.76 1.07 25.87
C SER A 47 -1.99 0.62 27.11
N ALA A 48 -2.52 -0.35 27.86
CA ALA A 48 -1.82 -0.92 29.01
C ALA A 48 -0.65 -1.82 28.59
N GLU A 49 -0.80 -2.58 27.50
CA GLU A 49 0.26 -3.43 26.97
C GLU A 49 1.38 -2.64 26.27
N LEU A 50 1.04 -1.59 25.52
CA LEU A 50 2.01 -0.81 24.78
C LEU A 50 2.84 0.13 25.66
N GLY A 51 2.36 0.45 26.87
CA GLY A 51 3.01 1.35 27.81
C GLY A 51 3.22 2.77 27.25
N PRO A 52 3.65 3.73 28.08
CA PRO A 52 4.05 5.04 27.59
C PRO A 52 5.38 4.90 26.85
N GLU A 53 5.34 4.81 25.52
CA GLU A 53 6.53 4.91 24.66
C GLU A 53 7.32 6.19 25.00
N PRO A 54 8.53 6.08 25.58
CA PRO A 54 9.34 7.25 25.89
C PRO A 54 9.98 7.77 24.60
N GLY A 55 9.29 8.70 23.95
CA GLY A 55 9.88 9.67 23.03
C GLY A 55 10.20 9.15 21.62
N ALA A 56 9.20 9.14 20.75
CA ALA A 56 9.41 9.11 19.31
C ALA A 56 8.80 10.37 18.67
N GLN A 57 9.70 11.24 18.18
CA GLN A 57 9.35 12.44 17.42
C GLN A 57 8.48 12.09 16.20
N PRO A 58 7.52 12.95 15.81
CA PRO A 58 6.69 12.70 14.64
C PRO A 58 7.55 12.82 13.37
N LYS A 59 7.71 11.71 12.64
CA LYS A 59 8.15 11.74 11.24
C LYS A 59 6.94 11.54 10.31
N PRO A 60 6.88 12.24 9.16
CA PRO A 60 5.65 12.37 8.38
C PRO A 60 5.24 11.08 7.66
N THR A 61 3.93 10.93 7.55
CA THR A 61 3.11 9.99 6.77
C THR A 61 3.60 9.68 5.36
N GLU A 62 3.63 8.39 5.00
CA GLU A 62 3.14 7.89 3.71
C GLU A 62 2.43 6.53 3.89
N PRO A 63 1.32 6.26 3.16
CA PRO A 63 0.49 5.09 3.36
C PRO A 63 0.95 3.90 2.49
N ALA A 64 1.26 2.78 3.12
CA ALA A 64 1.38 1.49 2.43
C ALA A 64 0.13 0.64 2.72
N ALA A 65 -0.87 0.77 1.85
CA ALA A 65 -1.89 -0.25 1.70
C ALA A 65 -1.24 -1.52 1.13
N GLY A 66 -1.16 -2.57 1.94
CA GLY A 66 -0.53 -3.84 1.59
C GLY A 66 -1.05 -4.98 2.43
N GLY A 67 -2.23 -5.48 2.05
CA GLY A 67 -2.75 -6.84 2.26
C GLY A 67 -2.34 -7.59 3.52
N GLU A 68 -3.27 -7.66 4.47
CA GLU A 68 -3.26 -8.57 5.61
C GLU A 68 -3.30 -10.02 5.11
N GLY A 69 -2.15 -10.69 5.16
CA GLY A 69 -2.13 -12.14 5.26
C GLY A 69 -2.27 -12.48 6.74
N MET A 70 -3.38 -13.12 7.12
CA MET A 70 -3.53 -13.76 8.43
C MET A 70 -2.40 -14.78 8.59
N ALA A 71 -1.34 -14.39 9.27
CA ALA A 71 -0.35 -15.29 9.82
C ALA A 71 -0.89 -15.76 11.17
N GLU A 72 -1.30 -17.02 11.20
CA GLU A 72 -1.70 -17.75 12.39
C GLU A 72 -0.60 -17.61 13.46
N GLU A 73 -0.97 -16.98 14.58
CA GLU A 73 -0.07 -16.63 15.68
C GLU A 73 0.39 -17.90 16.42
N LYS A 74 1.51 -18.45 15.98
CA LYS A 74 2.18 -19.55 16.67
C LYS A 74 3.11 -18.96 17.74
N LYS A 75 2.68 -19.12 19.00
CA LYS A 75 3.41 -18.90 20.26
C LYS A 75 4.95 -18.96 20.12
N PRO A 76 5.70 -17.92 20.50
CA PRO A 76 7.16 -17.90 20.34
C PRO A 76 7.86 -18.84 21.32
N GLU A 77 8.54 -19.85 20.79
CA GLU A 77 9.62 -20.57 21.48
C GLU A 77 10.93 -19.75 21.38
N PRO A 78 11.83 -19.83 22.37
CA PRO A 78 12.94 -18.90 22.52
C PRO A 78 14.02 -19.06 21.44
N ALA A 79 14.27 -17.94 20.74
CA ALA A 79 15.52 -17.49 20.13
C ALA A 79 16.42 -18.57 19.50
N ALA A 80 16.05 -19.05 18.31
CA ALA A 80 17.06 -19.43 17.33
C ALA A 80 17.70 -18.14 16.82
N THR A 81 18.98 -17.95 17.16
CA THR A 81 19.86 -16.89 16.65
C THR A 81 19.71 -16.77 15.13
N THR A 82 18.90 -15.82 14.66
CA THR A 82 18.90 -15.44 13.25
C THR A 82 20.33 -15.01 12.93
N PRO A 83 21.00 -15.63 11.94
CA PRO A 83 22.32 -15.16 11.54
C PRO A 83 22.17 -13.69 11.17
N SER A 84 22.89 -12.86 11.93
CA SER A 84 23.04 -11.43 11.64
C SER A 84 23.37 -11.33 10.14
N PRO A 85 22.61 -10.59 9.34
CA PRO A 85 22.84 -10.53 7.90
C PRO A 85 24.25 -10.00 7.70
N GLU A 86 25.20 -10.90 7.39
CA GLU A 86 26.50 -10.53 6.87
C GLU A 86 26.24 -9.57 5.72
N ALA A 87 26.75 -8.34 5.89
CA ALA A 87 26.44 -7.22 5.03
C ALA A 87 26.78 -7.60 3.59
N SER A 88 25.73 -7.88 2.80
CA SER A 88 25.90 -8.12 1.37
C SER A 88 26.61 -6.90 0.78
N PRO A 89 27.54 -7.09 -0.17
CA PRO A 89 28.24 -5.98 -0.79
C PRO A 89 27.23 -4.97 -1.36
N PRO A 90 27.58 -3.67 -1.37
CA PRO A 90 26.69 -2.63 -1.85
C PRO A 90 26.32 -2.92 -3.30
N ARG A 91 25.04 -3.25 -3.55
CA ARG A 91 24.52 -3.48 -4.89
C ARG A 91 24.52 -2.17 -5.67
N SER A 92 24.75 -2.26 -6.97
CA SER A 92 24.62 -1.08 -7.82
C SER A 92 23.17 -0.57 -7.82
N PRO A 93 22.94 0.75 -7.98
CA PRO A 93 21.59 1.29 -8.03
C PRO A 93 20.77 0.69 -9.19
N CYS A 94 21.42 0.42 -10.33
CA CYS A 94 20.76 -0.25 -11.46
C CYS A 94 20.36 -1.69 -11.13
N GLU A 95 21.21 -2.48 -10.45
CA GLU A 95 20.85 -3.84 -10.05
C GLU A 95 19.63 -3.85 -9.12
N THR A 96 19.59 -2.92 -8.16
CA THR A 96 18.46 -2.77 -7.24
C THR A 96 17.19 -2.38 -7.99
N ALA A 97 17.28 -1.42 -8.92
CA ALA A 97 16.16 -1.00 -9.76
C ALA A 97 15.65 -2.13 -10.67
N CYS A 98 16.55 -2.90 -11.29
CA CYS A 98 16.19 -4.04 -12.13
C CYS A 98 15.52 -5.15 -11.33
N LYS A 99 16.03 -5.45 -10.13
CA LYS A 99 15.42 -6.42 -9.22
C LYS A 99 14.01 -6.00 -8.82
N ALA A 100 13.82 -4.71 -8.50
CA ALA A 100 12.51 -4.16 -8.20
C ALA A 100 11.55 -4.26 -9.40
N LEU A 101 12.01 -3.90 -10.61
CA LEU A 101 11.22 -4.02 -11.84
C LEU A 101 10.79 -5.47 -12.11
N GLY A 102 11.69 -6.43 -11.91
CA GLY A 102 11.37 -7.85 -12.03
C GLY A 102 10.29 -8.30 -11.03
N SER A 103 10.32 -7.77 -9.80
CA SER A 103 9.26 -7.99 -8.81
C SER A 103 7.92 -7.41 -9.28
N MET A 104 7.93 -6.18 -9.80
CA MET A 104 6.72 -5.53 -10.32
C MET A 104 6.10 -6.30 -11.50
N LYS A 105 6.91 -6.84 -12.42
CA LYS A 105 6.44 -7.65 -13.55
C LYS A 105 5.71 -8.91 -13.09
N ARG A 106 6.28 -9.67 -12.15
CA ARG A 106 5.62 -10.85 -11.57
C ARG A 106 4.29 -10.52 -10.90
N SER A 107 4.25 -9.42 -10.15
CA SER A 107 3.00 -8.96 -9.51
C SER A 107 1.95 -8.55 -10.55
N GLN A 108 2.35 -7.86 -11.61
CA GLN A 108 1.47 -7.51 -12.72
C GLN A 108 0.89 -8.77 -13.38
N GLU A 109 1.72 -9.76 -13.69
CA GLU A 109 1.27 -11.04 -14.26
C GLU A 109 0.22 -11.69 -13.36
N ARG A 110 0.48 -11.79 -12.05
CA ARG A 110 -0.47 -12.38 -11.10
C ARG A 110 -1.78 -11.61 -11.02
N ILE A 111 -1.74 -10.27 -11.04
CA ILE A 111 -2.95 -9.43 -11.05
C ILE A 111 -3.75 -9.70 -12.32
N CYS A 112 -3.09 -9.78 -13.47
CA CYS A 112 -3.74 -10.02 -14.75
C CYS A 112 -4.32 -11.44 -14.88
N GLU A 113 -3.66 -12.44 -14.28
CA GLU A 113 -4.16 -13.81 -14.19
C GLU A 113 -5.47 -13.87 -13.39
N ILE A 114 -5.53 -13.21 -12.23
CA ILE A 114 -6.70 -13.24 -11.34
C ILE A 114 -7.85 -12.36 -11.86
N ALA A 115 -7.54 -11.13 -12.29
CA ALA A 115 -8.56 -10.17 -12.70
C ALA A 115 -9.04 -10.35 -14.15
N GLY A 116 -8.25 -11.04 -14.98
CA GLY A 116 -8.44 -11.12 -16.42
C GLY A 116 -7.73 -10.01 -17.19
N ALA A 117 -7.29 -10.33 -18.40
CA ALA A 117 -6.40 -9.47 -19.19
C ALA A 117 -7.02 -8.13 -19.64
N ALA A 118 -8.36 -8.06 -19.74
CA ALA A 118 -9.10 -6.87 -20.16
C ALA A 118 -9.66 -6.05 -18.97
N HIS A 119 -9.40 -6.48 -17.74
CA HIS A 119 -9.90 -5.81 -16.55
C HIS A 119 -9.07 -4.55 -16.22
N GLU A 120 -9.73 -3.47 -15.78
CA GLU A 120 -9.10 -2.18 -15.46
C GLU A 120 -7.89 -2.32 -14.51
N ARG A 121 -8.03 -3.16 -13.48
CA ARG A 121 -6.95 -3.46 -12.53
C ARG A 121 -5.68 -4.03 -13.21
N CYS A 122 -5.83 -4.89 -14.23
CA CYS A 122 -4.71 -5.41 -15.01
C CYS A 122 -4.10 -4.32 -15.89
N GLU A 123 -4.93 -3.49 -16.54
CA GLU A 123 -4.47 -2.35 -17.33
C GLU A 123 -3.67 -1.34 -16.51
N TRP A 124 -4.13 -1.01 -15.31
CA TRP A 124 -3.39 -0.14 -14.40
C TRP A 124 -2.05 -0.76 -13.95
N ALA A 125 -2.02 -2.07 -13.66
CA ALA A 125 -0.79 -2.77 -13.34
C ALA A 125 0.21 -2.74 -14.51
N LYS A 126 -0.26 -2.93 -15.76
CA LYS A 126 0.54 -2.79 -16.97
C LYS A 126 1.14 -1.39 -17.09
N GLN A 127 0.33 -0.35 -16.92
CA GLN A 127 0.79 1.03 -16.99
C GLN A 127 1.86 1.34 -15.93
N ARG A 128 1.72 0.81 -14.71
CA ARG A 128 2.74 0.97 -13.65
C ARG A 128 4.07 0.34 -14.01
N VAL A 129 4.06 -0.87 -14.55
CA VAL A 129 5.29 -1.54 -14.99
C VAL A 129 5.94 -0.77 -16.14
N ALA A 130 5.16 -0.34 -17.13
CA ALA A 130 5.66 0.47 -18.24
C ALA A 130 6.30 1.78 -17.75
N ALA A 131 5.66 2.49 -16.83
CA ALA A 131 6.20 3.72 -16.25
C ALA A 131 7.50 3.48 -15.46
N ALA A 132 7.60 2.36 -14.72
CA ALA A 132 8.82 1.98 -14.02
C ALA A 132 9.95 1.64 -15.00
N THR A 133 9.66 0.90 -16.06
CA THR A 133 10.62 0.61 -17.14
C THR A 133 11.16 1.89 -17.75
N ALA A 134 10.29 2.83 -18.15
CA ALA A 134 10.72 4.09 -18.75
C ALA A 134 11.63 4.93 -17.83
N ARG A 135 11.38 4.91 -16.50
CA ARG A 135 12.24 5.60 -15.52
C ARG A 135 13.62 4.97 -15.43
N ILE A 136 13.69 3.64 -15.45
CA ILE A 136 14.94 2.88 -15.38
C ILE A 136 15.78 3.09 -16.65
N GLU A 137 15.14 3.06 -17.82
CA GLU A 137 15.79 3.36 -19.09
C GLU A 137 16.31 4.79 -19.15
N LYS A 138 15.50 5.77 -18.68
CA LYS A 138 15.93 7.17 -18.58
C LYS A 138 17.11 7.36 -17.63
N ALA A 139 17.25 6.51 -16.62
CA ALA A 139 18.40 6.51 -15.71
C ALA A 139 19.65 5.84 -16.30
N GLY A 140 19.58 5.33 -17.54
CA GLY A 140 20.70 4.65 -18.21
C GLY A 140 20.92 3.21 -17.74
N CYS A 141 19.97 2.63 -17.01
CA CYS A 141 20.05 1.24 -16.58
C CYS A 141 19.42 0.32 -17.64
N SER A 142 20.15 -0.69 -18.09
CA SER A 142 19.65 -1.75 -18.98
C SER A 142 19.37 -3.01 -18.18
N CYS A 143 18.09 -3.33 -17.96
CA CYS A 143 17.67 -4.56 -17.30
C CYS A 143 17.47 -5.66 -18.34
N SER A 144 18.50 -6.48 -18.56
CA SER A 144 18.46 -7.70 -19.37
C SER A 144 18.03 -8.91 -18.56
#